data_AF-A0A820P8I9-F1
#
_entry.id   AF-A0A820P8I9-F1
#
_cell.length_a   1.000
_cell.length_b   1.000
_cell.length_c   1.000
_cell.angle_alpha   90.00
_cell.angle_beta   90.00
_cell.angle_gamma   90.00
#
_symmetry.space_group_name_H-M   'P 1'
#
loop_
_entity.id
_entity.type
_entity.pdbx_description
1 polymer ?
#
loop_
_entity_poly.entity_id
_entity_poly.type
_entity_poly.pdbx_seq_one_letter_code
_entity_poly.pdbx_strand_id
1 'polypeptide(L)' 'MRILFHLLEWFNPTWTMAWLLDELHDDLALELDFLHEARNAERSREHLRHLDYVNIPKVHWDLTKKRILT' A
#
# COMPACT_ATOMS: atom_id res chain seq x y z
N MET A 1 -14.63 -11.46 -8.07
CA MET A 1 -14.41 -11.54 -6.60
C MET A 1 -15.70 -11.35 -5.81
N ARG A 2 -16.46 -10.26 -5.98
CA ARG A 2 -17.70 -10.00 -5.20
C ARG A 2 -18.71 -11.16 -5.11
N ILE A 3 -18.96 -11.90 -6.21
CA ILE A 3 -19.90 -13.03 -6.21
C ILE A 3 -19.39 -14.20 -5.34
N LEU A 4 -18.08 -14.44 -5.32
CA LEU A 4 -17.46 -15.50 -4.51
C LEU A 4 -17.57 -15.20 -3.02
N PHE A 5 -17.38 -13.93 -2.63
CA PHE A 5 -17.49 -13.49 -1.24
C PHE A 5 -18.92 -13.59 -0.69
N HIS A 6 -19.93 -13.16 -1.46
CA HIS A 6 -21.33 -13.30 -1.04
C HIS A 6 -21.80 -14.76 -0.89
N LEU A 7 -21.26 -15.68 -1.70
CA LEU A 7 -21.53 -17.11 -1.56
C LEU A 7 -20.88 -17.70 -0.30
N LEU A 8 -19.70 -17.21 0.07
CA LEU A 8 -18.96 -17.63 1.26
C LEU A 8 -19.59 -17.10 2.57
N GLU A 9 -20.06 -15.84 2.56
CA GLU A 9 -20.84 -15.26 3.68
C GLU A 9 -22.13 -16.03 3.96
N TRP A 10 -22.82 -16.47 2.89
CA TRP A 10 -24.04 -17.26 3.02
C TRP A 10 -23.79 -18.66 3.61
N PHE A 11 -22.62 -19.25 3.32
CA PHE A 11 -22.26 -20.60 3.78
C PHE A 11 -21.77 -20.63 5.24
N ASN A 12 -21.26 -19.52 5.78
CA ASN A 12 -20.76 -19.48 7.16
C ASN A 12 -21.00 -18.11 7.85
N PRO A 13 -22.07 -17.95 8.65
CA PRO A 13 -22.45 -16.66 9.24
C PRO A 13 -21.47 -16.12 10.31
N THR A 14 -20.45 -16.90 10.72
CA THR A 14 -19.32 -16.41 11.52
C THR A 14 -18.25 -15.67 10.71
N TRP A 15 -18.34 -15.66 9.38
CA TRP A 15 -17.45 -14.88 8.50
C TRP A 15 -17.93 -13.43 8.34
N THR A 16 -18.18 -12.78 9.46
CA THR A 16 -18.33 -11.33 9.52
C THR A 16 -17.10 -10.58 9.01
N MET A 17 -15.97 -11.22 8.71
CA MET A 17 -14.73 -10.59 8.18
C MET A 17 -14.78 -10.21 6.69
N ALA A 18 -15.91 -10.34 5.98
CA ALA A 18 -15.99 -9.88 4.60
C ALA A 18 -15.71 -8.37 4.46
N TRP A 19 -16.16 -7.55 5.42
CA TRP A 19 -15.80 -6.13 5.46
C TRP A 19 -14.30 -5.92 5.62
N LEU A 20 -13.62 -6.78 6.39
CA LEU A 20 -12.17 -6.71 6.58
C LEU A 20 -11.43 -7.08 5.29
N LEU A 21 -11.94 -8.04 4.52
CA LEU A 21 -11.38 -8.40 3.22
C LEU A 21 -11.57 -7.31 2.17
N ASP A 22 -12.70 -6.61 2.19
CA ASP A 22 -12.95 -5.46 1.33
C ASP A 22 -12.01 -4.28 1.69
N GLU A 23 -11.87 -3.96 2.99
CA GLU A 23 -10.97 -2.92 3.48
C GLU A 23 -9.50 -3.25 3.15
N LEU A 24 -9.08 -4.50 3.37
CA LEU A 24 -7.74 -4.97 3.08
C LEU A 24 -7.46 -5.01 1.57
N HIS A 25 -8.44 -5.32 0.72
CA HIS A 25 -8.27 -5.25 -0.74
C HIS A 25 -7.99 -3.82 -1.21
N ASP A 26 -8.74 -2.85 -0.70
CA ASP A 26 -8.62 -1.45 -1.13
C ASP A 26 -7.32 -0.82 -0.58
N ASP A 27 -6.97 -1.09 0.67
CA ASP A 27 -5.72 -0.61 1.29
C ASP A 27 -4.48 -1.28 0.68
N LEU A 28 -4.52 -2.61 0.46
CA LEU A 28 -3.40 -3.33 -0.14
C LEU A 28 -3.18 -2.92 -1.60
N ALA A 29 -4.24 -2.60 -2.34
CA ALA A 29 -4.12 -2.09 -3.70
C ALA A 29 -3.40 -0.72 -3.75
N LEU A 30 -3.58 0.10 -2.71
CA LEU A 30 -2.88 1.36 -2.53
C LEU A 30 -1.42 1.16 -2.10
N GLU A 31 -1.14 0.26 -1.17
CA GLU A 31 0.24 -0.12 -0.77
C GLU A 31 1.02 -0.76 -1.93
N LEU A 32 0.34 -1.43 -2.85
CA LEU A 32 0.95 -2.02 -4.05
C LEU A 32 1.27 -1.01 -5.17
N ASP A 33 1.06 0.30 -4.97
CA ASP A 33 1.54 1.35 -5.88
C ASP A 33 2.79 2.03 -5.32
N PHE A 34 3.93 1.37 -5.52
CA PHE A 34 5.23 1.87 -5.08
C PHE A 34 5.67 3.18 -5.77
N LEU A 35 5.01 3.62 -6.85
CA LEU A 35 5.24 4.96 -7.39
C LEU A 35 4.71 6.05 -6.45
N HIS A 36 3.64 5.77 -5.72
CA HIS A 36 3.13 6.70 -4.71
C HIS A 36 4.06 6.76 -3.51
N GLU A 37 4.54 5.61 -3.05
CA GLU A 37 5.51 5.53 -1.97
C GLU A 37 6.82 6.25 -2.30
N ALA A 38 7.35 6.06 -3.52
CA ALA A 38 8.51 6.77 -4.02
C ALA A 38 8.38 8.31 -3.93
N ARG A 39 7.21 8.85 -4.31
CA ARG A 39 6.94 10.30 -4.22
C ARG A 39 6.87 10.77 -2.77
N ASN A 40 6.28 9.97 -1.89
CA ASN A 40 6.20 10.27 -0.47
C ASN A 40 7.57 10.20 0.20
N ALA A 41 8.45 9.29 -0.22
CA ALA A 41 9.83 9.22 0.25
C ALA A 41 10.62 10.49 -0.07
N GLU A 42 10.53 11.00 -1.31
CA GLU A 42 11.18 12.28 -1.68
C GLU A 42 10.63 13.48 -0.91
N ARG A 43 9.30 13.55 -0.70
CA ARG A 43 8.69 14.60 0.14
C ARG A 43 9.19 14.52 1.59
N SER A 44 9.26 13.32 2.14
CA SER A 44 9.77 13.09 3.50
C SER A 44 11.24 13.50 3.60
N ARG A 45 12.05 13.22 2.56
CA ARG A 45 13.45 13.65 2.49
C ARG A 45 13.58 15.17 2.54
N GLU A 46 12.70 15.91 1.87
CA GLU A 46 12.71 17.38 1.92
C GLU A 46 12.26 17.91 3.29
N HIS A 47 11.17 17.35 3.84
CA HIS A 47 10.65 17.78 5.14
C HIS A 47 11.63 17.51 6.28
N LEU A 48 12.32 16.37 6.26
CA LEU A 48 13.23 15.95 7.32
C LEU A 48 14.69 16.32 7.04
N ARG A 49 14.97 17.08 5.98
CA ARG A 49 16.33 17.50 5.62
C ARG A 49 17.06 18.27 6.72
N HIS A 50 16.32 18.89 7.64
CA HIS A 50 16.84 19.66 8.76
C HIS A 50 17.27 18.80 9.96
N LEU A 51 17.02 17.49 9.93
CA LEU A 51 17.38 16.55 10.98
C LEU A 51 18.62 15.77 10.56
N ASP A 52 19.79 16.17 11.05
CA ASP A 52 21.08 15.55 10.67
C ASP A 52 21.22 14.06 11.05
N TYR A 53 20.33 13.57 11.92
CA TYR A 53 20.29 12.18 12.36
C TYR A 53 19.29 11.31 11.56
N VAL A 54 18.53 11.88 10.64
CA VAL A 54 17.59 11.15 9.78
C VAL A 54 18.12 11.11 8.36
N ASN A 55 18.39 9.90 7.85
CA ASN A 55 18.77 9.69 6.46
C ASN A 55 17.64 9.01 5.68
N ILE A 56 17.18 9.67 4.62
CA ILE A 56 16.20 9.09 3.68
C ILE A 56 16.91 8.83 2.34
N PRO A 57 16.95 7.57 1.86
CA PRO A 57 17.61 7.23 0.60
C PRO A 57 16.91 7.92 -0.58
N LYS A 58 17.69 8.20 -1.64
CA LYS A 58 17.15 8.74 -2.89
C LYS A 58 16.44 7.64 -3.66
N VAL A 59 15.34 7.99 -4.33
CA VAL A 59 14.64 7.06 -5.21
C VAL A 59 15.36 6.96 -6.56
N HIS A 60 15.60 5.73 -7.01
CA HIS A 60 16.08 5.39 -8.36
C HIS A 60 14.89 5.20 -9.31
N TRP A 61 14.41 6.30 -9.89
CA TRP A 61 13.21 6.33 -10.75
C TRP A 61 13.32 5.49 -12.03
N ASP A 62 14.54 5.28 -12.52
CA ASP A 62 14.87 4.42 -13.66
C ASP A 62 14.61 2.94 -13.39
N LEU A 63 14.70 2.53 -12.11
CA LEU A 63 14.47 1.16 -11.65
C LEU A 63 13.11 0.98 -10.96
N THR A 64 12.47 2.08 -10.55
CA THR A 64 11.19 2.07 -9.86
C THR A 64 10.01 1.87 -10.82
N LYS A 65 9.11 0.96 -10.47
CA LYS A 65 7.85 0.63 -11.18
C LYS A 65 6.74 0.48 -10.13
N LYS A 66 5.48 0.34 -10.58
CA LYS A 66 4.35 0.12 -9.65
C LYS A 66 4.57 -0.99 -8.61
N ARG A 67 5.30 -2.05 -8.96
CA ARG A 67 5.53 -3.22 -8.08
C ARG A 67 6.97 -3.36 -7.59
N ILE A 68 7.87 -2.41 -7.91
CA ILE A 68 9.27 -2.44 -7.48
C ILE A 68 9.70 -1.02 -7.08
N LEU A 69 10.14 -0.83 -5.84
CA LEU A 69 10.73 0.41 -5.34
C LEU A 69 12.24 0.22 -5.19
N THR A 70 13.05 1.14 -5.73
CA THR A 70 14.52 1.09 -5.63
C THR A 70 15.06 2.46 -5.29
#